data_AF-A0A951UAD0-F1
#
_entry.id   AF-A0A951UAD0-F1
#
_cell.length_a   1.000
_cell.length_b   1.000
_cell.length_c   1.000
_cell.angle_alpha   90.00
_cell.angle_beta   90.00
_cell.angle_gamma   90.00
#
_symmetry.space_group_name_H-M   'P 1'
#
loop_
_entity.id
_entity.type
_entity.pdbx_description
1 polymer ?
#
loop_
_entity_poly.entity_id
_entity_poly.type
_entity_poly.pdbx_seq_one_letter_code
_entity_poly.pdbx_strand_id
1 'polypeptide(L)' 'MHQGNEENDTYTTVNEDGILNNYAPKVAVYTAEYPAVWEQRRYALQGAFATVFVGLMIVIAFSVSSLG' A
#
# COMPACT_ATOMS: atom_id res chain seq x y z
N MET A 1 -6.03 29.60 -22.50
CA MET A 1 -5.69 28.19 -22.79
C MET A 1 -4.17 28.09 -22.71
N HIS A 2 -3.62 27.64 -21.57
CA HIS A 2 -2.17 27.67 -21.31
C HIS A 2 -1.72 26.50 -20.41
N GLN A 3 -2.46 25.38 -20.45
CA GLN A 3 -2.28 24.26 -19.52
C GLN A 3 -1.42 23.12 -20.12
N GLY A 4 -0.64 23.42 -21.17
CA GLY A 4 0.14 22.42 -21.93
C GLY A 4 1.65 22.40 -21.67
N ASN A 5 2.22 23.46 -21.07
CA ASN A 5 3.69 23.58 -20.89
C ASN A 5 4.15 23.28 -19.46
N GLU A 6 3.29 23.46 -18.45
CA GLU A 6 3.66 23.25 -17.04
C GLU A 6 3.98 21.76 -16.72
N GLU A 7 3.44 20.83 -17.49
CA GLU A 7 3.68 19.39 -17.28
C GLU A 7 5.12 19.02 -17.65
N ASN A 8 5.66 19.53 -18.75
CA ASN A 8 7.03 19.21 -19.18
C ASN A 8 8.09 19.86 -18.29
N ASP A 9 7.85 21.08 -17.82
CA ASP A 9 8.79 21.84 -16.98
C ASP A 9 9.16 21.13 -15.68
N THR A 10 8.26 20.27 -15.18
CA THR A 10 8.42 19.59 -13.90
C THR A 10 9.24 18.30 -13.99
N TYR A 11 9.31 17.67 -15.18
CA TYR A 11 9.99 16.38 -15.38
C TYR A 11 11.34 16.48 -16.09
N THR A 12 11.66 17.63 -16.68
CA THR A 12 12.93 17.90 -17.33
C THR A 12 13.94 18.54 -16.36
N THR A 13 15.22 18.30 -16.60
CA THR A 13 16.31 18.97 -15.86
C THR A 13 16.48 20.43 -16.29
N VAL A 14 16.01 20.79 -17.49
CA VAL A 14 16.11 22.12 -18.09
C VAL A 14 14.75 22.48 -18.68
N ASN A 15 14.17 23.60 -18.24
CA ASN A 15 12.85 24.04 -18.69
C ASN A 15 12.85 24.49 -20.18
N GLU A 16 11.67 24.81 -20.71
CA GLU A 16 11.53 25.26 -22.11
C GLU A 16 12.38 26.49 -22.46
N ASP A 17 12.72 27.31 -21.45
CA ASP A 17 13.56 28.51 -21.57
C ASP A 17 15.07 28.22 -21.45
N GLY A 18 15.49 26.96 -21.28
CA GLY A 18 16.90 26.59 -21.15
C GLY A 18 17.50 26.79 -19.75
N ILE A 19 16.66 27.09 -18.74
CA ILE A 19 17.06 27.32 -17.36
C ILE A 19 17.02 26.01 -16.58
N LEU A 20 18.07 25.75 -15.78
CA LEU A 20 18.12 24.60 -14.87
C LEU A 20 16.99 24.68 -13.85
N ASN A 21 16.20 23.62 -13.75
CA ASN A 21 15.12 23.54 -12.77
C ASN A 21 15.69 23.26 -11.36
N ASN A 22 15.57 24.22 -10.44
CA ASN A 22 15.97 24.07 -9.03
C ASN A 22 14.81 23.67 -8.10
N TYR A 23 13.64 23.37 -8.67
CA TYR A 23 12.50 22.85 -7.92
C TYR A 23 12.49 21.32 -7.95
N ALA A 24 12.01 20.72 -6.87
CA ALA A 24 11.84 19.27 -6.83
C ALA A 24 10.80 18.83 -7.89
N PRO A 25 11.09 17.78 -8.69
CA PRO A 25 10.11 17.24 -9.61
C PRO A 25 8.89 16.76 -8.83
N LYS A 26 7.70 17.16 -9.28
CA LYS A 26 6.43 16.72 -8.68
C LYS A 26 6.31 15.22 -8.89
N VAL A 27 6.30 14.49 -7.77
CA VAL A 27 6.12 13.04 -7.79
C VAL A 27 4.70 12.73 -8.25
N ALA A 28 4.56 11.86 -9.24
CA ALA A 28 3.26 11.33 -9.63
C ALA A 28 2.60 10.67 -8.41
N VAL A 29 1.44 11.20 -8.01
CA VAL A 29 0.69 10.67 -6.87
C VAL A 29 -0.01 9.40 -7.36
N TYR A 30 0.54 8.23 -7.01
CA TYR A 30 -0.13 6.96 -7.27
C TYR A 30 -1.27 6.77 -6.28
N THR A 31 -2.48 6.60 -6.78
CA THR A 31 -3.64 6.23 -5.96
C THR A 31 -3.54 4.77 -5.56
N ALA A 32 -3.87 4.45 -4.31
CA ALA A 32 -4.00 3.06 -3.88
C ALA A 32 -5.15 2.39 -4.65
N GLU A 33 -4.84 1.35 -5.42
CA GLU A 33 -5.84 0.53 -6.09
C GLU A 33 -6.56 -0.34 -5.06
N TYR A 34 -7.88 -0.43 -5.14
CA TYR A 34 -8.63 -1.37 -4.33
C TYR A 34 -8.24 -2.81 -4.73
N PRO A 35 -7.99 -3.72 -3.76
CA PRO A 35 -7.52 -5.06 -4.07
C PRO A 35 -8.52 -5.81 -4.96
N ALA A 36 -8.00 -6.55 -5.93
CA ALA A 36 -8.84 -7.36 -6.80
C ALA A 36 -9.57 -8.45 -5.98
N VAL A 37 -10.70 -8.95 -6.47
CA VAL A 37 -11.54 -9.94 -5.76
C VAL A 37 -10.74 -11.18 -5.33
N TRP A 38 -9.73 -11.58 -6.10
CA TRP A 38 -8.86 -12.72 -5.75
C TRP A 38 -7.91 -12.43 -4.58
N GLU A 39 -7.44 -11.19 -4.42
CA GLU A 39 -6.59 -10.76 -3.29
C GLU A 39 -7.41 -10.74 -2.00
N GLN A 40 -8.64 -10.21 -2.06
CA GLN A 40 -9.55 -10.20 -0.93
C GLN A 40 -9.85 -11.61 -0.41
N ARG A 41 -10.01 -12.59 -1.31
CA ARG A 41 -10.19 -14.00 -0.94
C ARG A 41 -8.95 -14.57 -0.24
N ARG A 42 -7.75 -14.20 -0.68
CA ARG A 42 -6.49 -14.62 -0.01
C ARG A 42 -6.42 -14.05 1.40
N TYR A 43 -6.79 -12.79 1.60
CA TYR A 43 -6.83 -12.19 2.93
C TYR A 43 -7.87 -12.83 3.84
N ALA A 44 -9.06 -13.17 3.31
CA ALA A 44 -10.07 -13.89 4.06
C ALA A 44 -9.56 -15.27 4.52
N LEU A 45 -8.86 -16.00 3.65
CA LEU A 45 -8.24 -17.28 3.99
C LEU A 45 -7.16 -17.12 5.08
N GLN A 46 -6.29 -16.11 4.95
CA GLN A 46 -5.27 -15.81 5.97
C GLN A 46 -5.90 -15.50 7.32
N GLY A 47 -6.95 -14.67 7.35
CA GLY A 47 -7.70 -14.36 8.57
C GLY A 47 -8.36 -15.60 9.19
N ALA A 48 -8.88 -16.51 8.37
CA ALA A 48 -9.45 -17.77 8.84
C ALA A 48 -8.38 -18.65 9.53
N PHE A 49 -7.21 -18.82 8.91
CA PHE A 49 -6.11 -19.57 9.51
C PHE A 49 -5.61 -18.94 10.81
N ALA A 50 -5.43 -17.62 10.84
CA ALA A 50 -5.02 -16.89 12.04
C ALA A 50 -6.03 -17.09 13.18
N THR A 51 -7.33 -17.03 12.89
CA THR A 51 -8.39 -17.21 13.89
C THR A 51 -8.37 -18.62 14.46
N VAL A 52 -8.25 -19.65 13.63
CA VAL A 52 -8.16 -21.04 14.07
C VAL A 52 -6.93 -21.26 14.94
N PHE A 53 -5.78 -20.71 14.52
CA PHE A 53 -4.52 -20.83 15.27
C PHE A 53 -4.62 -20.22 16.66
N VAL A 54 -5.11 -18.97 16.76
CA VAL A 54 -5.29 -18.29 18.05
C VAL A 54 -6.33 -19.01 18.91
N GLY A 55 -7.44 -19.48 18.32
CA GLY A 55 -8.45 -20.27 19.04
C GLY A 55 -7.86 -21.55 19.63
N LEU A 56 -7.02 -22.26 18.87
CA LEU A 56 -6.34 -23.46 19.34
C LEU A 56 -5.38 -23.14 20.50
N MET A 57 -4.62 -22.05 20.41
CA MET A 57 -3.73 -21.61 21.49
C MET A 57 -4.50 -21.36 22.79
N ILE A 58 -5.66 -20.72 22.70
CA ILE A 58 -6.54 -20.46 23.86
C ILE A 58 -7.02 -21.78 24.48
N VAL A 59 -7.51 -22.72 23.67
CA VAL A 59 -7.97 -24.03 24.14
C VAL A 59 -6.85 -24.79 24.86
N ILE A 60 -5.65 -24.80 24.28
CA ILE A 60 -4.47 -25.46 24.88
C ILE A 60 -4.12 -24.81 26.22
N ALA A 61 -4.09 -23.48 26.28
CA ALA A 61 -3.76 -22.74 27.50
C ALA A 61 -4.71 -23.09 28.65
N PHE A 62 -6.01 -23.12 28.40
CA PHE A 62 -6.99 -23.53 29.40
C PHE A 62 -6.87 -25.00 29.79
N SER A 63 -6.66 -25.89 28.81
CA SER A 63 -6.51 -27.32 29.08
C SER A 63 -5.31 -27.64 29.98
N VAL A 64 -4.19 -26.92 29.81
CA VAL A 64 -3.01 -27.09 30.66
C VAL A 64 -3.21 -26.42 32.02
N SER A 65 -3.87 -25.25 32.06
CA SER A 65 -4.14 -24.55 33.32
C SER A 65 -5.09 -25.30 34.25
N SER A 66 -6.04 -26.09 33.73
CA SER A 66 -6.92 -26.92 34.55
C SER A 66 -6.27 -28.22 35.04
N LEU A 67 -5.05 -28.52 34.60
CA LEU A 67 -4.32 -29.75 34.92
C LEU A 67 -3.39 -29.63 36.13
N GLY A 68 -3.38 -28.49 36.84
CA GLY A 68 -2.65 -28.24 38.09
C GLY A 68 -3.59 -27.77 39.19
#